data_AF-F4S4K1-F1
#
_entry.id   AF-F4S4K1-F1
#
_cell.length_a   1.000
_cell.length_b   1.000
_cell.length_c   1.000
_cell.angle_alpha   90.00
_cell.angle_beta   90.00
_cell.angle_gamma   90.00
#
_symmetry.space_group_name_H-M   'P 1'
#
loop_
_entity.id
_entity.type
_entity.pdbx_description
1 polymer ?
#
loop_
_entity_poly.entity_id
_entity_poly.type
_entity_poly.pdbx_seq_one_letter_code
_entity_poly.pdbx_strand_id
1 'polypeptide(L)'
;MSWKPSIPVFHLLLVFLLAGDLGSHIFVDANALECNYGWNYKGYRKGWTCEVRPPHGVGSVPWSCTWCGRNDGLKPSAKDCINSQGEQMNGGDLWACDLEFRWAPIPGTGGRDYHCRQSATPVSYYCKSLNKNQQCPEDLCTK
;
A
#
# COMPACT_ATOMS: atom_id res chain seq x y z
N MET A 1 56.04 -13.06 7.25
CA MET A 1 54.65 -12.91 7.72
C MET A 1 53.76 -12.82 6.49
N SER A 2 53.08 -13.92 6.15
CA SER A 2 52.18 -13.99 4.99
C SER A 2 50.83 -13.40 5.37
N TRP A 3 50.46 -12.26 4.78
CA TRP A 3 49.15 -11.65 4.97
C TRP A 3 48.10 -12.59 4.37
N LYS A 4 47.26 -13.18 5.24
CA LYS A 4 46.17 -14.07 4.80
C LYS A 4 45.11 -13.23 4.07
N PRO A 5 44.87 -13.45 2.76
CA PRO A 5 43.90 -12.68 1.98
C PRO A 5 42.43 -13.01 2.30
N SER A 6 42.15 -13.84 3.32
CA SER A 6 40.79 -14.26 3.65
C SER A 6 39.96 -13.15 4.27
N ILE A 7 40.59 -12.19 4.97
CA ILE A 7 39.89 -11.14 5.74
C ILE A 7 39.11 -10.17 4.82
N PRO A 8 39.68 -9.58 3.74
CA PRO A 8 38.97 -8.60 2.92
C PRO A 8 37.77 -9.19 2.15
N VAL A 9 37.83 -10.45 1.73
CA VAL A 9 36.71 -11.10 1.01
C VAL A 9 35.50 -11.28 1.94
N PHE A 10 35.73 -11.65 3.20
CA PHE A 10 34.65 -11.72 4.19
C PHE A 10 34.01 -10.36 4.45
N HIS A 11 34.79 -9.28 4.46
CA HIS A 11 34.26 -7.93 4.68
C HIS A 11 33.40 -7.46 3.50
N LEU A 12 33.82 -7.77 2.26
CA LEU A 12 33.03 -7.46 1.06
C LEU A 12 31.71 -8.22 1.04
N LEU A 13 31.72 -9.52 1.34
CA LEU A 13 30.49 -10.33 1.46
C LEU A 13 29.54 -9.79 2.52
N LEU A 14 30.07 -9.33 3.66
CA LEU A 14 29.27 -8.75 4.74
C LEU A 14 28.62 -7.43 4.30
N VAL A 15 29.33 -6.57 3.57
CA VAL A 15 28.78 -5.32 3.02
C VAL A 15 27.67 -5.60 1.99
N PHE A 16 27.86 -6.58 1.10
CA PHE A 16 26.82 -6.96 0.13
C PHE A 16 25.59 -7.57 0.80
N LEU A 17 25.77 -8.40 1.84
CA LEU A 17 24.66 -8.97 2.60
C LEU A 17 23.90 -7.89 3.38
N LEU A 18 24.60 -6.96 4.04
CA LEU A 18 23.92 -5.84 4.71
C LEU A 18 23.22 -4.91 3.72
N ALA A 19 23.85 -4.55 2.61
CA ALA A 19 23.23 -3.67 1.61
C ALA A 19 22.02 -4.34 0.93
N GLY A 20 22.06 -5.65 0.72
CA GLY A 20 20.93 -6.42 0.17
C GLY A 20 19.77 -6.57 1.15
N ASP A 21 20.06 -6.86 2.42
CA ASP A 21 19.05 -7.06 3.46
C ASP A 21 18.40 -5.72 3.86
N LEU A 22 19.19 -4.68 4.14
CA LEU A 22 18.67 -3.34 4.41
C LEU A 22 18.00 -2.72 3.17
N GLY A 23 18.55 -2.94 1.96
CA GLY A 23 17.97 -2.41 0.72
C GLY A 23 16.54 -2.86 0.47
N SER A 24 16.18 -4.08 0.90
CA SER A 24 14.81 -4.60 0.77
C SER A 24 13.79 -3.91 1.71
N HIS A 25 14.26 -3.30 2.79
CA HIS A 25 13.44 -2.63 3.82
C HIS A 25 13.52 -1.09 3.80
N ILE A 26 14.47 -0.49 3.07
CA ILE A 26 14.68 0.98 2.99
C ILE A 26 13.62 1.71 2.13
N PHE A 27 12.76 1.00 1.40
CA PHE A 27 11.76 1.64 0.52
C PHE A 27 10.49 2.13 1.21
N VAL A 28 10.41 2.05 2.55
CA VAL A 28 9.41 2.79 3.33
C VAL A 28 9.95 4.20 3.53
N ASP A 29 9.34 5.20 2.91
CA ASP A 29 9.61 6.59 3.26
C ASP A 29 9.26 6.76 4.75
N ALA A 30 10.28 7.00 5.59
CA ALA A 30 10.13 7.11 7.03
C ALA A 30 9.21 8.27 7.45
N ASN A 31 8.94 9.22 6.54
CA ASN A 31 8.07 10.37 6.76
C ASN A 31 6.82 10.31 5.86
N ALA A 32 6.30 9.12 5.58
CA ALA A 32 5.05 8.97 4.83
C ALA A 32 3.94 8.32 5.69
N LEU A 33 2.74 8.88 5.56
CA LEU A 33 1.51 8.31 6.06
C LEU A 33 1.20 7.04 5.27
N GLU A 34 1.08 5.91 5.95
CA GLU A 34 0.56 4.68 5.35
C GLU A 34 -0.98 4.67 5.44
N CYS A 35 -1.64 4.74 4.28
CA CYS A 35 -3.10 4.79 4.17
C CYS A 35 -3.73 3.41 4.35
N ASN A 36 -3.60 2.87 5.57
CA ASN A 36 -3.97 1.50 5.92
C ASN A 36 -5.47 1.28 6.20
N TYR A 37 -6.25 2.35 6.36
CA TYR A 37 -7.69 2.25 6.54
C TYR A 37 -8.44 2.57 5.25
N GLY A 38 -7.96 3.56 4.50
CA GLY A 38 -8.55 3.95 3.23
C GLY A 38 -7.71 4.97 2.48
N TRP A 39 -7.93 5.04 1.19
CA TRP A 39 -7.28 5.96 0.28
C TRP A 39 -8.23 6.29 -0.86
N ASN A 40 -8.28 7.57 -1.26
CA ASN A 40 -9.15 8.02 -2.34
C ASN A 40 -8.44 9.08 -3.19
N TYR A 41 -8.45 8.86 -4.50
CA TYR A 41 -8.05 9.86 -5.48
C TYR A 41 -9.22 10.79 -5.81
N LYS A 42 -9.14 12.05 -5.36
CA LYS A 42 -10.19 13.06 -5.60
C LYS A 42 -10.03 13.80 -6.93
N GLY A 43 -8.99 13.50 -7.71
CA GLY A 43 -8.67 14.18 -8.97
C GLY A 43 -7.51 15.16 -8.85
N TYR A 44 -6.86 15.48 -9.97
CA TYR A 44 -5.67 16.34 -10.05
C TYR A 44 -5.78 17.69 -9.32
N ARG A 45 -7.00 18.27 -9.25
CA ARG A 45 -7.26 19.56 -8.57
C ARG A 45 -7.72 19.43 -7.12
N LYS A 46 -8.16 18.25 -6.68
CA LYS A 46 -8.72 18.02 -5.34
C LYS A 46 -7.81 17.15 -4.47
N GLY A 47 -6.69 16.70 -5.02
CA GLY A 47 -5.67 15.93 -4.33
C GLY A 47 -6.11 14.52 -3.98
N TRP A 48 -5.60 14.04 -2.85
CA TRP A 48 -5.78 12.70 -2.34
C TRP A 48 -6.31 12.75 -0.91
N THR A 49 -6.98 11.69 -0.50
CA THR A 49 -7.33 11.48 0.91
C THR A 49 -6.73 10.19 1.39
N CYS A 50 -6.02 10.27 2.51
CA CYS A 50 -5.41 9.15 3.21
C CYS A 50 -6.12 8.97 4.55
N GLU A 51 -6.74 7.82 4.78
CA GLU A 51 -7.32 7.45 6.05
C GLU A 51 -6.37 6.52 6.78
N VAL A 52 -5.87 6.98 7.93
CA VAL A 52 -4.91 6.24 8.76
C VAL A 52 -5.64 5.70 9.99
N ARG A 53 -5.47 4.42 10.28
CA ARG A 53 -5.98 3.80 11.49
C ARG A 53 -5.08 4.16 12.67
N PRO A 54 -5.61 4.74 13.77
CA PRO A 54 -4.81 5.00 14.96
C PRO A 54 -4.38 3.68 15.63
N PRO A 55 -3.19 3.62 16.27
CA PRO A 55 -2.69 2.40 16.92
C PRO A 55 -3.63 1.80 17.97
N HIS A 56 -4.38 2.65 18.68
CA HIS A 56 -5.28 2.24 19.77
C HIS A 56 -6.68 2.87 19.64
N GLY A 57 -7.05 3.32 18.44
CA GLY A 57 -8.31 4.02 18.19
C GLY A 57 -9.32 3.19 17.41
N VAL A 58 -10.61 3.48 17.65
CA VAL A 58 -11.69 3.04 16.76
C VAL A 58 -11.84 4.08 15.65
N GLY A 59 -11.93 3.63 14.40
CA GLY A 59 -12.10 4.49 13.23
C GLY A 59 -10.80 4.86 12.52
N SER A 60 -10.84 5.94 11.74
CA SER A 60 -9.72 6.45 10.96
C SER A 60 -9.56 7.96 11.13
N VAL A 61 -8.33 8.42 10.92
CA VAL A 61 -7.99 9.84 10.84
C VAL A 61 -7.80 10.18 9.37
N PRO A 62 -8.64 11.04 8.78
CA PRO A 62 -8.46 11.48 7.41
C PRO A 62 -7.34 12.51 7.33
N TRP A 63 -6.57 12.47 6.25
CA TRP A 63 -5.58 13.46 5.85
C TRP A 63 -5.85 13.83 4.40
N SER A 64 -5.80 15.13 4.10
CA SER A 64 -5.86 15.65 2.74
C SER A 64 -4.44 15.90 2.25
N CYS A 65 -4.07 15.28 1.14
CA CYS A 65 -2.71 15.33 0.62
C CYS A 65 -2.68 15.89 -0.80
N THR A 66 -1.62 16.65 -1.11
CA THR A 66 -1.37 17.19 -2.46
C THR A 66 -0.64 16.19 -3.36
N TRP A 67 -0.13 15.10 -2.81
CA TRP A 67 0.39 13.96 -3.56
C TRP A 67 0.34 12.71 -2.68
N CYS A 68 0.08 11.58 -3.31
CA CYS A 68 0.27 10.26 -2.73
C CYS A 68 0.83 9.34 -3.82
N GLY A 69 1.81 8.54 -3.44
CA GLY A 69 2.45 7.60 -4.33
C GLY A 69 3.45 6.75 -3.55
N ARG A 70 3.61 5.51 -4.00
CA ARG A 70 4.59 4.59 -3.43
C ARG A 70 5.93 4.79 -4.13
N ASN A 71 7.03 4.61 -3.40
CA ASN A 71 8.38 4.66 -3.95
C ASN A 71 8.66 3.56 -4.99
N ASP A 72 7.93 2.45 -4.95
CA ASP A 72 8.01 1.38 -5.96
C ASP A 72 7.19 1.67 -7.23
N GLY A 73 6.48 2.79 -7.30
CA GLY A 73 5.65 3.19 -8.44
C GLY A 73 4.42 2.30 -8.66
N LEU A 74 4.13 1.35 -7.76
CA LEU A 74 3.00 0.45 -7.92
C LEU A 74 1.69 1.12 -7.52
N LYS A 75 0.63 0.73 -8.23
CA LYS A 75 -0.74 1.13 -7.89
C LYS A 75 -1.22 0.40 -6.63
N PRO A 76 -2.17 1.00 -5.88
CA PRO A 76 -2.84 0.26 -4.81
C PRO A 76 -3.53 -0.96 -5.41
N SER A 77 -3.41 -2.09 -4.72
CA SER A 77 -3.98 -3.35 -5.16
C SER A 77 -4.47 -4.21 -4.00
N ALA A 78 -5.44 -5.06 -4.30
CA ALA A 78 -6.06 -5.98 -3.35
C ALA A 78 -6.20 -7.38 -3.97
N LYS A 79 -6.46 -8.39 -3.15
CA LYS A 79 -6.64 -9.80 -3.55
C LYS A 79 -8.02 -10.31 -3.20
N ASP A 80 -8.40 -11.41 -3.85
CA ASP A 80 -9.68 -12.11 -3.69
C ASP A 80 -10.88 -11.18 -3.88
N CYS A 81 -10.79 -10.29 -4.86
CA CYS A 81 -11.83 -9.32 -5.15
C CYS A 81 -13.02 -9.97 -5.88
N ILE A 82 -14.22 -9.52 -5.55
CA ILE A 82 -15.47 -9.84 -6.25
C ILE A 82 -16.15 -8.56 -6.71
N ASN A 83 -16.94 -8.65 -7.78
CA ASN A 83 -17.86 -7.58 -8.17
C ASN A 83 -19.19 -7.66 -7.40
N SER A 84 -20.13 -6.76 -7.72
CA SER A 84 -21.47 -6.73 -7.12
C SER A 84 -22.32 -7.99 -7.37
N GLN A 85 -21.97 -8.80 -8.37
CA GLN A 85 -22.64 -10.05 -8.74
C GLN A 85 -22.00 -11.26 -8.03
N GLY A 86 -20.93 -11.05 -7.27
CA GLY A 86 -20.19 -12.12 -6.59
C GLY A 86 -19.19 -12.84 -7.49
N GLU A 87 -18.94 -12.35 -8.71
CA GLU A 87 -17.96 -12.94 -9.63
C GLU A 87 -16.55 -12.59 -9.17
N GLN A 88 -15.68 -13.60 -9.16
CA GLN A 88 -14.29 -13.46 -8.74
C GLN A 88 -13.46 -12.77 -9.83
N MET A 89 -12.78 -11.68 -9.45
CA MET A 89 -11.93 -10.91 -10.34
C MET A 89 -10.54 -11.52 -10.42
N ASN A 90 -9.97 -11.57 -11.63
CA ASN A 90 -8.61 -12.05 -11.90
C ASN A 90 -8.24 -13.38 -11.21
N GLY A 91 -9.19 -14.31 -11.09
CA GLY A 91 -8.96 -15.59 -10.41
C GLY A 91 -8.59 -15.48 -8.92
N GLY A 92 -8.85 -14.32 -8.29
CA GLY A 92 -8.49 -14.03 -6.89
C GLY A 92 -7.11 -13.40 -6.70
N ASP A 93 -6.34 -13.24 -7.77
CA ASP A 93 -5.04 -12.58 -7.71
C ASP A 93 -5.21 -11.04 -7.61
N LEU A 94 -4.10 -10.32 -7.75
CA LEU A 94 -4.03 -8.88 -7.63
C LEU A 94 -5.04 -8.19 -8.56
N TRP A 95 -5.81 -7.31 -7.95
CA TRP A 95 -6.77 -6.42 -8.59
C TRP A 95 -6.38 -4.97 -8.30
N ALA A 96 -6.40 -4.12 -9.32
CA ALA A 96 -6.05 -2.71 -9.16
C ALA A 96 -7.18 -1.96 -8.43
N CYS A 97 -6.81 -1.03 -7.55
CA CYS A 97 -7.73 -0.17 -6.79
C CYS A 97 -7.30 1.30 -6.88
N ASP A 98 -7.04 1.80 -8.08
CA ASP A 98 -6.35 3.06 -8.33
C ASP A 98 -7.22 4.32 -8.28
N LEU A 99 -8.51 4.19 -7.97
CA LEU A 99 -9.37 5.33 -7.63
C LEU A 99 -9.67 5.41 -6.15
N GLU A 100 -9.99 4.27 -5.55
CA GLU A 100 -10.47 4.22 -4.18
C GLU A 100 -10.19 2.86 -3.57
N PHE A 101 -9.81 2.88 -2.31
CA PHE A 101 -9.71 1.73 -1.46
C PHE A 101 -10.19 2.13 -0.06
N ARG A 102 -11.00 1.30 0.60
CA ARG A 102 -11.44 1.57 1.96
C ARG A 102 -11.81 0.30 2.71
N TRP A 103 -11.46 0.23 3.99
CA TRP A 103 -12.05 -0.77 4.88
C TRP A 103 -13.53 -0.46 5.09
N ALA A 104 -14.38 -1.36 4.62
CA ALA A 104 -15.83 -1.28 4.66
C ALA A 104 -16.38 -2.72 4.81
N PRO A 105 -16.50 -3.23 6.04
CA PRO A 105 -17.06 -4.56 6.27
C PRO A 105 -18.54 -4.55 5.85
N ILE A 106 -18.87 -5.36 4.84
CA ILE A 106 -20.21 -5.45 4.28
C ILE A 106 -20.72 -6.89 4.44
N PRO A 107 -21.86 -7.09 5.14
CA PRO A 107 -22.48 -8.41 5.27
C PRO A 107 -22.75 -9.06 3.91
N GLY A 108 -22.55 -10.37 3.82
CA GLY A 108 -22.82 -11.14 2.60
C GLY A 108 -21.69 -11.16 1.57
N THR A 109 -20.57 -10.46 1.81
CA THR A 109 -19.39 -10.48 0.91
C THR A 109 -18.40 -11.62 1.21
N GLY A 110 -18.70 -12.47 2.20
CA GLY A 110 -17.82 -13.58 2.59
C GLY A 110 -16.53 -13.14 3.29
N GLY A 111 -16.58 -12.08 4.08
CA GLY A 111 -15.43 -11.52 4.80
C GLY A 111 -14.51 -10.69 3.90
N ARG A 112 -15.05 -10.11 2.83
CA ARG A 112 -14.34 -9.19 1.95
C ARG A 112 -14.59 -7.76 2.41
N ASP A 113 -13.86 -7.39 3.46
CA ASP A 113 -14.08 -6.16 4.21
C ASP A 113 -13.46 -4.93 3.56
N TYR A 114 -12.99 -5.03 2.32
CA TYR A 114 -12.37 -3.93 1.62
C TYR A 114 -13.14 -3.55 0.36
N HIS A 115 -13.59 -2.31 0.30
CA HIS A 115 -14.13 -1.71 -0.90
C HIS A 115 -13.01 -1.19 -1.79
N CYS A 116 -13.13 -1.41 -3.09
CA CYS A 116 -12.13 -1.07 -4.09
C CYS A 116 -12.80 -0.52 -5.35
N ARG A 117 -12.22 0.52 -5.96
CA ARG A 117 -12.61 1.03 -7.28
C ARG A 117 -11.37 1.27 -8.14
N GLN A 118 -11.52 1.00 -9.43
CA GLN A 118 -10.48 1.23 -10.42
C GLN A 118 -10.92 2.14 -11.56
N SER A 119 -9.97 2.78 -12.22
CA SER A 119 -10.23 3.73 -13.31
C SER A 119 -10.68 3.05 -14.59
N ALA A 120 -10.28 1.79 -14.82
CA ALA A 120 -10.68 1.02 -15.99
C ALA A 120 -12.19 0.74 -16.00
N THR A 121 -12.74 0.47 -14.82
CA THR A 121 -14.18 0.25 -14.62
C THR A 121 -14.58 0.86 -13.26
N PRO A 122 -15.31 1.99 -13.24
CA PRO A 122 -15.59 2.74 -12.02
C PRO A 122 -16.64 2.07 -11.10
N VAL A 123 -16.85 0.76 -11.26
CA VAL A 123 -17.70 -0.10 -10.42
C VAL A 123 -16.99 -0.43 -9.11
N SER A 124 -17.81 -0.81 -8.13
CA SER A 124 -17.35 -1.25 -6.81
C SER A 124 -16.95 -2.72 -6.84
N TYR A 125 -15.82 -3.00 -6.20
CA TYR A 125 -15.33 -4.35 -5.91
C TYR A 125 -15.18 -4.51 -4.40
N TYR A 126 -15.35 -5.75 -3.94
CA TYR A 126 -15.15 -6.13 -2.54
C TYR A 126 -14.01 -7.13 -2.46
N CYS A 127 -13.00 -6.86 -1.66
CA CYS A 127 -11.75 -7.62 -1.61
C CYS A 127 -11.46 -8.12 -0.20
N LYS A 128 -10.69 -9.21 -0.10
CA LYS A 128 -10.41 -9.87 1.18
C LYS A 128 -9.17 -9.33 1.88
N SER A 129 -8.16 -8.97 1.09
CA SER A 129 -6.91 -8.46 1.64
C SER A 129 -6.31 -7.39 0.74
N LEU A 130 -5.58 -6.49 1.39
CA LEU A 130 -4.69 -5.55 0.75
C LEU A 130 -3.39 -6.24 0.35
N ASN A 131 -2.89 -5.92 -0.84
CA ASN A 131 -1.52 -6.26 -1.18
C ASN A 131 -0.56 -5.18 -0.66
N LYS A 132 -0.83 -3.93 -1.01
CA LYS A 132 0.07 -2.79 -0.78
C LYS A 132 -0.72 -1.49 -0.60
N ASN A 133 -0.52 -0.82 0.54
CA ASN A 133 -1.13 0.46 0.86
C ASN A 133 -0.52 1.60 0.05
N GLN A 134 -1.27 2.68 -0.16
CA GLN A 134 -0.68 3.93 -0.61
C GLN A 134 0.08 4.62 0.51
N GLN A 135 1.09 5.38 0.10
CA GLN A 135 1.90 6.22 0.98
C GLN A 135 1.75 7.67 0.54
N CYS A 136 1.62 8.57 1.51
CA CYS A 136 1.53 10.01 1.25
C CYS A 136 2.57 10.71 2.14
N PRO A 137 3.51 11.48 1.57
CA PRO A 137 4.50 12.23 2.35
C PRO A 137 3.81 13.16 3.35
N GLU A 138 4.23 13.11 4.61
CA GLU A 138 3.61 13.86 5.70
C GLU A 138 3.67 15.38 5.47
N ASP A 139 4.74 15.87 4.85
CA ASP A 139 4.95 17.29 4.51
C ASP A 139 4.00 17.80 3.43
N LEU A 140 3.39 16.89 2.65
CA LEU A 140 2.42 17.19 1.61
C LEU A 140 0.97 16.98 2.06
N CYS A 141 0.76 16.64 3.33
CA CYS A 141 -0.53 16.30 3.89
C CYS A 141 -0.97 17.28 4.99
N THR A 142 -2.28 17.45 5.15
CA THR A 142 -2.90 18.23 6.21
C THR A 142 -4.04 17.42 6.82
N LYS A 143 -4.09 17.39 8.15
CA LYS A 143 -5.08 16.66 8.93
C LYS A 143 -6.41 17.39 9.02
#